data_AF-A0A8S4E572-F1
#
_entry.id   AF-A0A8S4E572-F1
#
_cell.length_a   1.000
_cell.length_b   1.000
_cell.length_c   1.000
_cell.angle_alpha   90.00
_cell.angle_beta   90.00
_cell.angle_gamma   90.00
#
_symmetry.space_group_name_H-M   'P 1'
#
loop_
_entity.id
_entity.type
_entity.pdbx_description
1 polymer ?
#
loop_
_entity_poly.entity_id
_entity_poly.type
_entity_poly.pdbx_seq_one_letter_code
_entity_poly.pdbx_strand_id
1 'polypeptide(L)'
;MLLQHILLLSLLVSVSELTSTTKAPGRSKCSICPNYLQRVCAFDNRSNKTTIFDNLCIMDVVNCREHTHYIRMPHSKCLYHGNFDYVRGRRNDDYDD
;
A
#
# COMPACT_ATOMS: atom_id res chain seq x y z
N MET A 1 -3.87 9.70 50.34
CA MET A 1 -3.91 8.42 49.59
C MET A 1 -4.59 8.54 48.22
N LEU A 2 -5.62 9.39 48.05
CA LEU A 2 -6.31 9.59 46.77
C LEU A 2 -5.40 10.14 45.63
N LEU A 3 -4.48 11.07 45.95
CA LEU A 3 -3.57 11.68 44.96
C LEU A 3 -2.60 10.69 44.30
N GLN A 4 -2.17 9.66 45.03
CA GLN A 4 -1.23 8.64 44.54
C GLN A 4 -1.90 7.67 43.56
N HIS A 5 -3.20 7.41 43.75
CA HIS A 5 -4.00 6.61 42.82
C HIS A 5 -4.28 7.34 41.49
N ILE A 6 -4.44 8.67 41.52
CA ILE A 6 -4.66 9.48 40.31
C ILE A 6 -3.40 9.49 39.42
N LEU A 7 -2.21 9.64 40.02
CA LEU A 7 -0.93 9.61 39.30
C LEU A 7 -0.67 8.25 38.61
N LEU A 8 -1.04 7.15 39.26
CA LEU A 8 -0.93 5.80 38.69
C LEU A 8 -1.85 5.60 37.48
N LEU A 9 -3.07 6.15 37.50
CA LEU A 9 -4.00 6.09 36.37
C LEU A 9 -3.48 6.85 35.15
N SER A 10 -2.87 8.03 35.34
CA SER A 10 -2.32 8.82 34.22
C SER A 10 -1.15 8.15 33.49
N LEU A 11 -0.26 7.43 34.20
CA LEU A 11 0.87 6.72 33.59
C LEU A 11 0.41 5.54 32.70
N LEU A 12 -0.69 4.87 33.05
CA LEU A 12 -1.22 3.75 32.27
C LEU A 12 -1.83 4.20 30.93
N VAL A 13 -2.41 5.40 30.86
CA VAL A 13 -3.03 5.91 29.63
C VAL A 13 -1.95 6.22 28.57
N SER A 14 -0.82 6.79 28.98
CA SER A 14 0.27 7.19 28.06
C SER A 14 0.96 6.03 27.30
N VAL A 15 0.91 4.80 27.81
CA VAL A 15 1.58 3.65 27.16
C VAL A 15 0.72 3.02 26.05
N SER A 16 -0.57 3.37 25.98
CA SER A 16 -1.55 2.67 25.13
C SER A 16 -1.61 3.17 23.69
N GLU A 17 -1.06 4.35 23.38
CA GLU A 17 -1.25 5.01 22.06
C GLU A 17 -0.09 4.79 21.06
N LEU A 18 1.01 4.14 21.43
CA LEU A 18 2.16 3.97 20.52
C LEU A 18 2.20 2.62 19.78
N THR A 19 1.18 1.78 19.88
CA THR A 19 1.11 0.51 19.14
C THR A 19 0.13 0.58 17.97
N SER A 20 0.22 1.64 17.15
CA SER A 20 -0.17 1.50 15.75
C SER A 20 0.89 0.67 15.04
N THR A 21 0.93 -0.63 15.36
CA THR A 21 1.59 -1.60 14.51
C THR A 21 0.70 -1.67 13.27
N THR A 22 0.98 -0.85 12.26
CA THR A 22 0.62 -1.22 10.89
C THR A 22 1.47 -2.43 10.53
N LYS A 23 1.10 -3.59 11.09
CA LYS A 23 1.58 -4.87 10.64
C LYS A 23 1.17 -4.87 9.17
N ALA A 24 2.14 -4.71 8.27
CA ALA A 24 1.90 -4.85 6.84
C ALA A 24 1.03 -6.11 6.68
N PRO A 25 -0.14 -6.04 6.03
CA PRO A 25 -1.09 -7.14 6.00
C PRO A 25 -0.32 -8.43 5.72
N GLY A 26 -0.29 -9.33 6.71
CA GLY A 26 0.50 -10.55 6.60
C GLY A 26 0.05 -11.25 5.34
N ARG A 27 0.99 -11.53 4.42
CA ARG A 27 0.85 -12.10 3.05
C ARG A 27 -0.36 -13.04 2.90
N SER A 28 -1.56 -12.50 2.92
CA SER A 28 -2.79 -13.18 2.61
C SER A 28 -2.77 -13.31 1.10
N LYS A 29 -3.08 -14.50 0.59
CA LYS A 29 -3.23 -14.85 -0.84
C LYS A 29 -3.49 -13.60 -1.68
N CYS A 30 -2.65 -13.33 -2.69
CA CYS A 30 -2.67 -12.11 -3.50
C CYS A 30 -4.12 -11.65 -3.72
N SER A 31 -4.52 -10.58 -3.03
CA SER A 31 -5.92 -10.35 -2.65
C SER A 31 -6.76 -9.74 -3.78
N ILE A 32 -8.08 -9.74 -3.62
CA ILE A 32 -8.98 -8.99 -4.51
C ILE A 32 -8.84 -7.50 -4.16
N CYS A 33 -8.67 -6.67 -5.18
CA CYS A 33 -8.55 -5.22 -4.99
C CYS A 33 -9.87 -4.49 -5.18
N PRO A 34 -10.12 -3.44 -4.40
CA PRO A 34 -11.23 -2.52 -4.66
C PRO A 34 -10.99 -1.73 -5.97
N ASN A 35 -12.09 -1.28 -6.58
CA ASN A 35 -12.09 -0.58 -7.87
C ASN A 35 -11.97 0.95 -7.75
N TYR A 36 -11.41 1.48 -6.66
CA TYR A 36 -11.17 2.92 -6.56
C TYR A 36 -9.89 3.33 -7.28
N LEU A 37 -9.89 4.57 -7.78
CA LEU A 37 -8.75 5.17 -8.45
C LEU A 37 -7.95 6.04 -7.47
N GLN A 38 -6.74 5.59 -7.15
CA GLN A 38 -5.73 6.30 -6.37
C GLN A 38 -4.36 6.04 -7.01
N ARG A 39 -4.07 6.75 -8.10
CA ARG A 39 -2.89 6.47 -8.95
C ARG A 39 -1.59 6.38 -8.14
N VAL A 40 -0.94 5.23 -8.19
CA VAL A 40 0.36 4.97 -7.55
C VAL A 40 1.43 4.89 -8.61
N CYS A 41 2.43 5.76 -8.53
CA CYS A 41 3.64 5.66 -9.33
C CYS A 41 4.65 4.75 -8.62
N ALA A 42 5.21 3.78 -9.32
CA ALA A 42 6.18 2.86 -8.76
C ALA A 42 7.29 2.49 -9.75
N PHE A 43 8.43 2.10 -9.21
CA PHE A 43 9.62 1.70 -9.93
C PHE A 43 10.05 0.30 -9.50
N ASP A 44 10.34 -0.57 -10.47
CA ASP A 44 11.00 -1.85 -10.21
C ASP A 44 12.46 -1.75 -10.65
N ASN A 45 13.37 -1.82 -9.68
CA ASN A 45 14.80 -1.72 -9.93
C ASN A 45 15.36 -2.92 -10.71
N ARG A 46 14.69 -4.08 -10.68
CA ARG A 46 15.16 -5.28 -11.40
C ARG A 46 14.94 -5.15 -12.90
N SER A 47 13.78 -4.65 -13.30
CA SER A 47 13.41 -4.42 -14.69
C SER A 47 13.73 -3.00 -15.18
N ASN A 48 14.19 -2.12 -14.28
CA ASN A 48 14.42 -0.70 -14.53
C ASN A 48 13.19 -0.01 -15.15
N LYS A 49 12.02 -0.39 -14.65
CA LYS A 49 10.72 -0.04 -15.23
C LYS A 49 9.92 0.83 -14.29
N THR A 50 9.29 1.84 -14.86
CA THR A 50 8.38 2.73 -14.13
C THR A 50 6.94 2.44 -14.56
N THR A 51 6.03 2.30 -13.60
CA THR A 51 4.65 1.87 -13.85
C THR A 51 3.70 2.69 -12.97
N ILE A 52 2.56 3.10 -13.53
CA ILE A 52 1.44 3.69 -12.80
C ILE A 52 0.37 2.62 -12.58
N PHE A 53 0.01 2.40 -11.33
CA PHE A 53 -1.07 1.50 -10.93
C PHE A 53 -2.31 2.29 -10.54
N ASP A 54 -3.50 1.75 -10.83
CA ASP A 54 -4.77 2.36 -10.41
C ASP A 54 -4.84 2.61 -8.89
N ASN A 55 -4.30 1.71 -8.08
CA ASN A 55 -4.19 1.84 -6.64
C ASN A 55 -3.08 0.95 -6.05
N LEU A 56 -2.80 1.13 -4.76
CA LEU A 56 -1.75 0.42 -4.05
C LEU A 56 -1.99 -1.10 -3.99
N CYS A 57 -3.24 -1.53 -3.83
CA CYS A 57 -3.55 -2.95 -3.78
C CYS A 57 -3.13 -3.67 -5.06
N ILE A 58 -3.40 -3.05 -6.22
CA ILE A 58 -3.05 -3.65 -7.52
C ILE A 58 -1.53 -3.79 -7.67
N MET A 59 -0.76 -2.79 -7.23
CA MET A 59 0.70 -2.88 -7.18
C MET A 59 1.17 -4.05 -6.31
N ASP A 60 0.57 -4.22 -5.12
CA ASP A 60 0.92 -5.31 -4.21
C ASP A 60 0.55 -6.69 -4.77
N VAL A 61 -0.59 -6.79 -5.47
CA VAL A 61 -1.00 -8.01 -6.17
C VAL A 61 -0.03 -8.35 -7.29
N VAL A 62 0.43 -7.37 -8.08
CA VAL A 62 1.43 -7.59 -9.14
C VAL A 62 2.77 -8.03 -8.57
N ASN A 63 3.25 -7.40 -7.50
CA ASN A 63 4.44 -7.85 -6.76
C ASN A 63 4.29 -9.30 -6.26
N CYS A 64 3.09 -9.66 -5.80
CA CYS A 64 2.78 -10.98 -5.27
C CYS A 64 2.71 -12.06 -6.36
N ARG A 65 2.04 -11.79 -7.50
CA ARG A 65 1.78 -12.79 -8.57
C ARG A 65 2.91 -12.91 -9.57
N GLU A 66 3.49 -11.78 -9.95
CA GLU A 66 4.53 -11.71 -10.99
C GLU A 66 5.95 -11.76 -10.42
N HIS A 67 6.08 -11.92 -9.09
CA HIS A 67 7.36 -11.89 -8.38
C HIS A 67 8.19 -10.62 -8.65
N THR A 68 7.48 -9.51 -8.91
CA THR A 68 8.09 -8.18 -9.12
C THR A 68 8.33 -7.47 -7.78
N HIS A 69 9.13 -6.40 -7.83
CA HIS A 69 9.51 -5.61 -6.65
C HIS A 69 9.31 -4.11 -6.88
N TYR A 70 8.12 -3.73 -7.33
CA TYR A 70 7.72 -2.34 -7.45
C TYR A 70 7.72 -1.64 -6.08
N ILE A 71 8.47 -0.53 -6.00
CA ILE A 71 8.49 0.38 -4.86
C ILE A 71 7.89 1.72 -5.26
N ARG A 72 7.13 2.34 -4.35
CA ARG A 72 6.50 3.63 -4.63
C ARG A 72 7.53 4.73 -4.85
N MET A 73 7.22 5.65 -5.74
CA MET A 73 7.99 6.86 -5.96
C MET A 73 7.06 8.06 -6.22
N PRO A 74 7.55 9.30 -6.17
CA PRO A 74 6.73 10.47 -6.48
C PRO A 74 6.14 10.40 -7.89
N HIS A 75 4.87 10.80 -8.04
CA HIS A 75 4.16 10.73 -9.33
C HIS A 75 4.89 11.47 -10.46
N SER A 76 5.55 12.58 -10.14
CA SER A 76 6.38 13.35 -11.08
C SER A 76 7.51 12.54 -11.71
N LYS A 77 8.01 11.49 -11.05
CA LYS A 77 9.05 10.62 -11.59
C LYS A 77 8.52 9.69 -12.69
N CYS A 78 7.31 9.16 -12.56
CA CYS A 78 6.67 8.42 -13.66
C CYS A 78 6.52 9.28 -14.91
N LEU A 79 6.03 10.52 -14.74
CA LEU A 79 5.82 11.44 -15.86
C LEU A 79 7.14 11.89 -16.51
N TYR A 80 8.20 12.07 -15.71
CA TYR A 80 9.53 12.45 -16.21
C TYR A 80 10.11 11.41 -17.17
N HIS A 81 9.84 10.13 -16.97
CA HIS A 81 10.33 9.07 -17.85
C HIS A 81 9.53 8.93 -19.16
N GLY A 82 8.34 9.54 -19.27
CA GLY A 82 7.53 9.61 -20.50
C GLY A 82 7.06 8.29 -21.11
N ASN A 83 7.55 7.16 -20.59
CA ASN A 83 7.38 5.81 -21.11
C ASN A 83 7.08 4.86 -19.94
N PHE A 84 5.99 5.15 -19.23
CA PHE A 84 5.53 4.34 -18.11
C PHE A 84 4.41 3.42 -18.57
N ASP A 85 4.39 2.20 -18.03
CA ASP A 85 3.24 1.32 -18.21
C ASP A 85 2.09 1.73 -17.29
N TYR A 86 0.87 1.40 -17.70
CA TYR A 86 -0.32 1.62 -16.90
C TYR A 86 -0.99 0.28 -16.58
N VAL A 87 -1.14 -0.01 -15.29
CA VAL A 87 -1.75 -1.25 -14.81
C VAL A 87 -3.03 -0.92 -14.05
N ARG A 88 -4.15 -1.31 -14.66
CA ARG A 88 -5.48 -1.14 -14.09
C ARG A 88 -5.94 -2.35 -13.29
N GLY A 89 -6.89 -2.13 -12.38
CA GLY A 89 -7.57 -3.22 -11.68
C GLY A 89 -8.43 -4.02 -12.64
N ARG A 90 -8.54 -5.34 -12.42
CA ARG A 90 -9.58 -6.13 -13.08
C ARG A 90 -10.92 -5.71 -12.53
N ARG A 91 -11.80 -5.27 -13.41
CA ARG A 91 -13.16 -4.88 -13.09
C ARG A 91 -14.10 -6.02 -13.47
N ASN A 92 -15.28 -6.08 -12.86
CA ASN A 92 -16.23 -7.18 -13.10
C ASN A 92 -16.76 -7.21 -14.53
N ASP A 93 -16.81 -6.06 -15.20
CA ASP A 93 -17.18 -5.89 -16.61
C ASP A 93 -16.14 -6.46 -17.58
N ASP A 94 -14.94 -6.85 -17.10
CA ASP A 94 -13.94 -7.53 -17.94
C ASP A 94 -14.27 -9.03 -18.18
N TYR A 95 -15.37 -9.57 -17.62
CA TYR A 95 -15.76 -11.00 -17.75
C TYR A 95 -17.09 -11.21 -18.48
N ASP A 96 -17.74 -10.15 -18.93
CA ASP A 96 -19.02 -10.21 -19.65
C ASP A 96 -18.77 -10.36 -21.18
N ASP A 97 -18.04 -11.41 -21.58
CA ASP A 97 -17.88 -11.85 -22.99
C ASP A 97 -18.98 -12.86 -23.40
#